data_AF-C1CVM3-F1
#
_entry.id   AF-C1CVM3-F1
#
_cell.length_a   1.000
_cell.length_b   1.000
_cell.length_c   1.000
_cell.angle_alpha   90.00
_cell.angle_beta   90.00
_cell.angle_gamma   90.00
#
_symmetry.space_group_name_H-M   'P 1'
#
loop_
_entity.id
_entity.type
_entity.pdbx_description
1 polymer ?
#
loop_
_entity_poly.entity_id
_entity_poly.type
_entity_poly.pdbx_seq_one_letter_code
_entity_poly.pdbx_strand_id
1 'polypeptide(L)'
;MTTKKKVRGTLARLEVLEDRHAARVVKIEEQKTATLARALDLLTGEDRAAFWECMDAQEDVALWARLRVMLAHLEDMPLDLPGAEEARVWARELADLPDGVPFPLPADTFLFAGYFEAEARRGEEMARAVPLSLEAQSMSRWVTAQWRFEAAAVRVIGGQP
;
A
#
# COMPACT_ATOMS: atom_id res chain seq x y z
N MET A 1 -41.24 34.65 16.06
CA MET A 1 -40.96 34.23 14.67
C MET A 1 -39.46 33.90 14.44
N THR A 2 -38.80 33.19 15.36
CA THR A 2 -37.33 33.19 15.48
C THR A 2 -36.67 31.82 15.38
N THR A 3 -37.38 30.73 15.69
CA THR A 3 -36.80 29.38 15.74
C THR A 3 -36.60 28.76 14.35
N LYS A 4 -37.58 28.90 13.44
CA LYS A 4 -37.50 28.35 12.06
C LYS A 4 -36.38 28.98 11.22
N LYS A 5 -36.10 30.28 11.38
CA LYS A 5 -35.00 30.97 10.67
C LYS A 5 -33.62 30.51 11.17
N LYS A 6 -33.45 30.28 12.48
CA LYS A 6 -32.18 29.77 13.05
C LYS A 6 -31.88 28.34 12.61
N VAL A 7 -32.90 27.46 12.55
CA VAL A 7 -32.74 26.08 12.07
C VAL A 7 -32.32 26.07 10.60
N ARG A 8 -32.98 26.84 9.73
CA ARG A 8 -32.62 26.93 8.30
C ARG A 8 -31.18 27.43 8.07
N GLY A 9 -30.74 28.42 8.84
CA GLY A 9 -29.35 28.92 8.77
C GLY A 9 -28.30 27.96 9.34
N THR A 10 -28.69 27.04 10.23
CA THR A 10 -27.80 26.00 10.77
C THR A 10 -27.65 24.85 9.77
N LEU A 11 -28.76 24.42 9.14
CA LEU A 11 -28.73 23.41 8.08
C LEU A 11 -27.89 23.85 6.87
N ALA A 12 -28.09 25.08 6.38
CA ALA A 12 -27.29 25.61 5.28
C ALA A 12 -25.79 25.71 5.62
N ARG A 13 -25.44 25.90 6.90
CA ARG A 13 -24.03 25.88 7.35
C ARG A 13 -23.47 24.46 7.41
N LEU A 14 -24.29 23.48 7.78
CA LEU A 14 -23.89 22.07 7.77
C LEU A 14 -23.67 21.58 6.33
N GLU A 15 -24.58 21.88 5.40
CA GLU A 15 -24.44 21.56 3.98
C GLU A 15 -23.12 22.09 3.40
N VAL A 16 -22.78 23.36 3.66
CA VAL A 16 -21.51 23.96 3.20
C VAL A 16 -20.28 23.27 3.82
N LEU A 17 -20.37 22.82 5.07
CA LEU A 17 -19.28 22.11 5.74
C LEU A 17 -19.14 20.67 5.21
N GLU A 18 -20.26 20.00 4.91
CA GLU A 18 -20.31 18.68 4.29
C GLU A 18 -19.73 18.73 2.87
N ASP A 19 -20.12 19.72 2.06
CA ASP A 19 -19.57 19.94 0.70
C ASP A 19 -18.06 20.20 0.76
N ARG A 20 -17.62 21.06 1.68
CA ARG A 20 -16.19 21.35 1.86
C ARG A 20 -15.42 20.12 2.33
N HIS A 21 -16.01 19.29 3.17
CA HIS A 21 -15.40 18.04 3.62
C HIS A 21 -15.30 17.05 2.46
N ALA A 22 -16.36 16.85 1.68
CA ALA A 22 -16.38 15.99 0.51
C ALA A 22 -15.32 16.42 -0.52
N ALA A 23 -15.23 17.72 -0.82
CA ALA A 23 -14.20 18.25 -1.71
C ALA A 23 -12.78 18.01 -1.19
N ARG A 24 -12.57 18.08 0.13
CA ARG A 24 -11.27 17.76 0.75
C ARG A 24 -10.94 16.27 0.62
N VAL A 25 -11.91 15.38 0.85
CA VAL A 25 -11.73 13.93 0.70
C VAL A 25 -11.31 13.62 -0.73
N VAL A 26 -12.04 14.11 -1.74
CA VAL A 26 -11.71 13.92 -3.16
C VAL A 26 -10.28 14.36 -3.47
N LYS A 27 -9.89 15.56 -3.03
CA LYS A 27 -8.53 16.06 -3.24
C LYS A 27 -7.46 15.16 -2.64
N ILE A 28 -7.69 14.61 -1.44
CA ILE A 28 -6.74 13.72 -0.77
C ILE A 28 -6.64 12.39 -1.51
N GLU A 29 -7.76 11.84 -1.98
CA GLU A 29 -7.76 10.60 -2.76
C GLU A 29 -7.10 10.76 -4.14
N GLU A 30 -7.28 11.91 -4.80
CA GLU A 30 -6.54 12.26 -6.02
C GLU A 30 -5.02 12.31 -5.75
N GLN A 31 -4.61 12.91 -4.63
CA GLN A 31 -3.20 12.97 -4.23
C GLN A 31 -2.62 11.59 -3.87
N LYS A 32 -3.39 10.74 -3.19
CA LYS A 32 -3.01 9.36 -2.89
C LYS A 32 -2.83 8.57 -4.19
N THR A 33 -3.78 8.68 -5.11
CA THR A 33 -3.74 8.04 -6.43
C THR A 33 -2.49 8.47 -7.21
N ALA A 34 -2.23 9.77 -7.30
CA ALA A 34 -1.03 10.29 -7.97
C ALA A 34 0.28 9.83 -7.31
N THR A 35 0.27 9.67 -5.98
CA THR A 35 1.43 9.20 -5.21
C THR A 35 1.72 7.72 -5.50
N LEU A 36 0.70 6.86 -5.48
CA LEU A 36 0.85 5.45 -5.81
C LEU A 36 1.22 5.25 -7.28
N ALA A 37 0.66 6.06 -8.20
CA ALA A 37 1.04 6.05 -9.61
C ALA A 37 2.53 6.37 -9.81
N ARG A 38 3.06 7.39 -9.11
CA ARG A 38 4.50 7.67 -9.13
C ARG A 38 5.34 6.52 -8.58
N ALA A 39 4.89 5.85 -7.52
CA ALA A 39 5.60 4.69 -6.98
C ALA A 39 5.63 3.53 -7.99
N LEU A 40 4.52 3.27 -8.68
CA LEU A 40 4.48 2.30 -9.78
C LEU A 40 5.43 2.68 -10.93
N ASP A 41 5.59 3.97 -11.20
CA ASP A 41 6.50 4.46 -12.23
C ASP A 41 7.97 4.20 -11.95
N LEU A 42 8.35 4.02 -10.69
CA LEU A 42 9.71 3.64 -10.27
C LEU A 42 10.00 2.15 -10.46
N LEU A 43 8.98 1.31 -10.66
CA LEU A 43 9.16 -0.11 -10.88
C LEU A 43 9.67 -0.41 -12.29
N THR A 44 10.45 -1.50 -12.41
CA THR A 44 10.79 -2.07 -13.70
C THR A 44 9.53 -2.52 -14.44
N GLY A 45 9.61 -2.67 -15.77
CA GLY A 45 8.47 -3.16 -16.56
C GLY A 45 7.99 -4.54 -16.13
N GLU A 46 8.92 -5.41 -15.72
CA GLU A 46 8.61 -6.76 -15.23
C GLU A 46 7.93 -6.72 -13.86
N ASP A 47 8.46 -5.95 -12.91
CA ASP A 47 7.87 -5.81 -11.58
C ASP A 47 6.48 -5.18 -11.66
N ARG A 48 6.30 -4.18 -12.53
CA ARG A 48 4.99 -3.54 -12.73
C ARG A 48 3.97 -4.50 -13.31
N ALA A 49 4.36 -5.35 -14.27
CA ALA A 49 3.48 -6.39 -14.80
C ALA A 49 3.12 -7.41 -13.70
N ALA A 50 4.11 -7.89 -12.95
CA ALA A 50 3.89 -8.82 -11.84
C ALA A 50 2.99 -8.24 -10.74
N PHE A 51 3.11 -6.94 -10.44
CA PHE A 51 2.24 -6.24 -9.50
C PHE A 51 0.79 -6.26 -9.98
N TRP A 52 0.53 -5.92 -11.24
CA TRP A 52 -0.85 -5.92 -11.76
C TRP A 52 -1.44 -7.32 -11.86
N GLU A 53 -0.65 -8.30 -12.28
CA GLU A 53 -1.08 -9.70 -12.25
C GLU A 53 -1.45 -10.15 -10.83
N CYS A 54 -0.72 -9.69 -9.82
CA CYS A 54 -1.05 -9.96 -8.42
C CYS A 54 -2.41 -9.34 -8.04
N MET A 55 -2.63 -8.07 -8.38
CA MET A 55 -3.89 -7.38 -8.11
C MET A 55 -5.08 -8.09 -8.78
N ASP A 56 -4.93 -8.50 -10.04
CA ASP A 56 -5.95 -9.27 -10.76
C ASP A 56 -6.19 -10.65 -10.10
N ALA A 57 -5.11 -11.31 -9.65
CA ALA A 57 -5.21 -12.61 -8.98
C ALA A 57 -5.87 -12.55 -7.60
N GLN A 58 -5.84 -11.40 -6.92
CA GLN A 58 -6.55 -11.21 -5.64
C GLN A 58 -8.08 -11.24 -5.82
N GLU A 59 -8.59 -10.98 -7.03
CA GLU A 59 -10.02 -11.09 -7.35
C GLU A 59 -10.47 -12.57 -7.44
N ASP A 60 -9.56 -13.50 -7.76
CA ASP A 60 -9.82 -14.95 -7.67
C ASP A 60 -9.64 -15.43 -6.23
N VAL A 61 -10.75 -15.41 -5.48
CA VAL A 61 -10.81 -15.82 -4.07
C VAL A 61 -10.28 -17.24 -3.84
N ALA A 62 -10.49 -18.16 -4.78
CA ALA A 62 -10.09 -19.56 -4.61
C ALA A 62 -8.57 -19.74 -4.82
N LEU A 63 -8.02 -19.07 -5.83
CA LEU A 63 -6.57 -18.99 -6.04
C LEU A 63 -5.90 -18.29 -4.86
N TRP A 64 -6.41 -17.13 -4.47
CA TRP A 64 -5.83 -16.31 -3.40
C TRP A 64 -5.84 -17.01 -2.05
N ALA A 65 -6.92 -17.73 -1.71
CA ALA A 65 -6.98 -18.51 -0.47
C ALA A 65 -5.88 -19.59 -0.38
N ARG A 66 -5.55 -20.25 -1.50
CA ARG A 66 -4.45 -21.23 -1.55
C ARG A 66 -3.09 -20.56 -1.39
N LEU A 67 -2.90 -19.43 -2.07
CA LEU A 67 -1.62 -18.70 -2.04
C LEU A 67 -1.37 -18.01 -0.69
N ARG A 68 -2.42 -17.57 0.01
CA ARG A 68 -2.31 -16.90 1.32
C ARG A 68 -1.63 -17.77 2.39
N VAL A 69 -1.79 -19.09 2.32
CA VAL A 69 -1.09 -20.02 3.23
C VAL A 69 0.43 -19.97 2.99
N MET A 70 0.84 -19.87 1.72
CA MET A 70 2.26 -19.73 1.38
C MET A 70 2.82 -18.37 1.81
N LEU A 71 2.03 -17.31 1.67
CA LEU A 71 2.40 -15.96 2.09
C LEU A 71 2.56 -15.85 3.61
N ALA A 72 1.65 -16.45 4.38
CA ALA A 72 1.69 -16.43 5.84
C ALA A 72 3.02 -16.97 6.40
N HIS A 73 3.55 -18.04 5.81
CA HIS A 73 4.84 -18.60 6.21
C HIS A 73 6.02 -17.64 5.96
N LEU A 74 5.94 -16.77 4.95
CA LEU A 74 6.97 -15.77 4.66
C LEU A 74 6.85 -14.55 5.60
N GLU A 75 5.62 -14.14 5.91
CA GLU A 75 5.32 -13.02 6.81
C GLU A 75 5.61 -13.34 8.29
N ASP A 76 5.48 -14.61 8.69
CA ASP A 76 5.81 -15.08 10.05
C ASP A 76 7.32 -15.13 10.34
N MET A 77 8.16 -14.94 9.32
CA MET A 77 9.61 -14.88 9.45
C MET A 77 10.16 -13.60 8.79
N PRO A 78 9.83 -12.42 9.32
CA PRO A 78 10.32 -11.15 8.77
C PRO A 78 11.82 -11.02 8.98
N LEU A 79 12.48 -10.23 8.13
CA LEU A 79 13.88 -9.91 8.31
C LEU A 79 14.12 -9.09 9.60
N ASP A 80 15.10 -9.51 10.39
CA ASP A 80 15.56 -8.77 11.57
C ASP A 80 16.51 -7.64 11.14
N LEU A 81 15.92 -6.53 10.71
CA LEU A 81 16.62 -5.32 10.27
C LEU A 81 16.21 -4.11 11.13
N PRO A 82 17.08 -3.11 11.28
CA PRO A 82 16.72 -1.87 11.95
C PRO A 82 15.48 -1.23 11.31
N GLY A 83 14.45 -0.95 12.11
CA GLY A 83 13.21 -0.33 11.65
C GLY A 83 12.19 -1.31 11.02
N ALA A 84 12.44 -2.62 11.04
CA ALA A 84 11.58 -3.62 10.40
C ALA A 84 10.17 -3.73 11.04
N GLU A 85 10.06 -3.60 12.36
CA GLU A 85 8.75 -3.61 13.03
C GLU A 85 7.97 -2.34 12.66
N GLU A 86 8.60 -1.18 12.75
CA GLU A 86 7.99 0.11 12.45
C GLU A 86 7.58 0.22 10.98
N ALA A 87 8.39 -0.30 10.05
CA ALA A 87 8.07 -0.36 8.63
C ALA A 87 6.83 -1.24 8.37
N ARG A 88 6.73 -2.40 9.02
CA ARG A 88 5.58 -3.31 8.90
C ARG A 88 4.31 -2.71 9.49
N VAL A 89 4.41 -2.08 10.66
CA VAL A 89 3.28 -1.36 11.28
C VAL A 89 2.82 -0.25 10.34
N TRP A 90 3.73 0.55 9.81
CA TRP A 90 3.41 1.62 8.87
C TRP A 90 2.72 1.10 7.59
N ALA A 91 3.21 0.00 7.00
CA ALA A 91 2.57 -0.58 5.81
C ALA A 91 1.16 -1.12 6.11
N ARG A 92 0.96 -1.73 7.29
CA ARG A 92 -0.36 -2.20 7.72
C ARG A 92 -1.33 -1.03 7.93
N GLU A 93 -0.89 0.03 8.59
CA GLU A 93 -1.69 1.24 8.78
C GLU A 93 -2.08 1.89 7.45
N LEU A 94 -1.20 1.81 6.44
CA LEU A 94 -1.46 2.34 5.10
C LEU A 94 -2.56 1.55 4.37
N ALA A 95 -2.62 0.23 4.56
CA ALA A 95 -3.67 -0.63 3.99
C ALA A 95 -5.06 -0.37 4.61
N ASP A 96 -5.10 -0.02 5.91
CA ASP A 96 -6.34 0.24 6.66
C ASP A 96 -6.69 1.75 6.75
N LEU A 97 -6.05 2.61 5.94
CA LEU A 97 -6.17 4.06 6.03
C LEU A 97 -7.56 4.55 5.59
N PRO A 98 -8.32 5.27 6.43
CA PRO A 98 -9.64 5.79 6.04
C PRO A 98 -9.58 6.82 4.91
N ASP A 99 -10.67 6.93 4.15
CA ASP A 99 -10.83 7.93 3.11
C ASP A 99 -10.64 9.36 3.63
N GLY A 100 -9.95 10.19 2.85
CA GLY A 100 -9.69 11.58 3.19
C GLY A 100 -8.66 11.76 4.30
N VAL A 101 -7.93 10.71 4.69
CA VAL A 101 -6.73 10.79 5.51
C VAL A 101 -5.50 10.70 4.59
N PRO A 102 -4.58 11.67 4.63
CA PRO A 102 -3.34 11.61 3.87
C PRO A 102 -2.48 10.42 4.31
N PHE A 103 -1.62 9.92 3.42
CA PHE A 103 -0.64 8.90 3.81
C PHE A 103 0.23 9.38 4.98
N PRO A 104 0.41 8.56 6.03
CA PRO A 104 1.32 8.90 7.12
C PRO A 104 2.75 8.93 6.58
N LEU A 105 3.53 9.93 6.99
CA LEU A 105 4.95 9.98 6.64
C LEU A 105 5.68 8.82 7.34
N PRO A 106 6.58 8.11 6.64
CA PRO A 106 7.44 7.12 7.28
C PRO A 106 8.33 7.81 8.32
N ALA A 107 8.55 7.16 9.46
CA ALA A 107 9.38 7.71 10.54
C ALA A 107 10.85 7.85 10.10
N ASP A 108 11.32 6.89 9.29
CA ASP A 108 12.60 6.95 8.60
C ASP A 108 12.44 6.34 7.20
N THR A 109 12.38 7.21 6.19
CA THR A 109 12.22 6.82 4.78
C THR A 109 13.29 5.84 4.32
N PHE A 110 14.55 6.03 4.76
CA PHE A 110 15.66 5.21 4.31
C PHE A 110 15.59 3.79 4.89
N LEU A 111 15.35 3.69 6.20
CA LEU A 111 15.22 2.39 6.87
C LEU A 111 14.01 1.61 6.36
N PHE A 112 12.87 2.28 6.19
CA PHE A 112 11.64 1.61 5.74
C PHE A 112 11.78 1.11 4.31
N ALA A 113 12.30 1.95 3.40
CA ALA A 113 12.54 1.52 2.01
C ALA A 113 13.56 0.39 1.96
N GLY A 114 14.65 0.48 2.73
CA GLY A 114 15.67 -0.56 2.80
C GLY A 114 15.15 -1.90 3.33
N TYR A 115 14.22 -1.88 4.27
CA TYR A 115 13.55 -3.09 4.76
C TYR A 115 12.77 -3.80 3.64
N PHE A 116 11.90 -3.08 2.93
CA PHE A 116 11.11 -3.68 1.85
C PHE A 116 11.99 -4.14 0.67
N GLU A 117 13.08 -3.44 0.36
CA GLU A 117 14.04 -3.91 -0.64
C GLU A 117 14.77 -5.18 -0.23
N ALA A 118 15.07 -5.33 1.07
CA ALA A 118 15.68 -6.54 1.59
C ALA A 118 14.71 -7.72 1.54
N GLU A 119 13.43 -7.50 1.85
CA GLU A 119 12.38 -8.51 1.69
C GLU A 119 12.21 -8.92 0.22
N ALA A 120 12.16 -7.96 -0.71
CA ALA A 120 12.17 -8.23 -2.16
C ALA A 120 13.34 -9.14 -2.57
N ARG A 121 14.56 -8.82 -2.12
CA ARG A 121 15.75 -9.63 -2.42
C ARG A 121 15.65 -11.04 -1.85
N ARG A 122 15.15 -11.19 -0.62
CA ARG A 122 14.92 -12.49 0.01
C ARG A 122 13.95 -13.34 -0.81
N GLY A 123 12.86 -12.74 -1.29
CA GLY A 123 11.90 -13.40 -2.18
C GLY A 123 12.57 -13.96 -3.45
N GLU A 124 13.41 -13.16 -4.11
CA GLU A 124 14.15 -13.60 -5.30
C GLU A 124 15.14 -14.73 -5.01
N GLU A 125 15.87 -14.65 -3.90
CA GLU A 125 16.84 -15.68 -3.49
C GLU A 125 16.14 -17.01 -3.19
N MET A 126 15.02 -16.97 -2.48
CA MET A 126 14.21 -18.17 -2.18
C MET A 126 13.67 -18.81 -3.46
N ALA A 127 13.19 -18.02 -4.41
CA ALA A 127 12.71 -18.52 -5.71
C ALA A 127 13.80 -19.21 -6.53
N ARG A 128 15.05 -18.79 -6.41
CA ARG A 128 16.20 -19.39 -7.11
C ARG A 128 16.72 -20.64 -6.41
N ALA A 129 16.66 -20.68 -5.09
CA ALA A 129 17.24 -21.76 -4.28
C ALA A 129 16.36 -23.03 -4.23
N VAL A 130 15.04 -22.88 -4.42
CA VAL A 130 14.08 -23.98 -4.28
C VAL A 130 13.41 -24.28 -5.61
N PRO A 131 13.32 -25.55 -6.05
CA PRO A 131 12.45 -25.93 -7.16
C PRO A 131 10.99 -25.69 -6.76
N LEU A 132 10.43 -24.58 -7.22
CA LEU A 132 9.06 -24.16 -6.91
C LEU A 132 8.08 -24.65 -8.00
N SER A 133 6.84 -24.98 -7.61
CA SER A 133 5.74 -25.14 -8.56
C SER A 133 5.50 -23.84 -9.34
N LEU A 134 4.81 -23.89 -10.48
CA LEU A 134 4.50 -22.68 -11.25
C LEU A 134 3.71 -21.66 -10.43
N GLU A 135 2.75 -22.12 -9.62
CA GLU A 135 2.00 -21.26 -8.69
C GLU A 135 2.92 -20.58 -7.68
N ALA A 136 3.86 -21.34 -7.10
CA ALA A 136 4.83 -20.83 -6.15
C ALA A 136 5.81 -19.82 -6.78
N GLN A 137 6.21 -20.02 -8.04
CA GLN A 137 7.03 -19.07 -8.80
C GLN A 137 6.27 -17.77 -9.07
N SER A 138 5.01 -17.85 -9.51
CA SER A 138 4.14 -16.68 -9.70
C SER A 138 3.98 -15.92 -8.39
N MET A 139 3.66 -16.62 -7.30
CA MET A 139 3.49 -16.02 -5.97
C MET A 139 4.77 -15.29 -5.53
N SER A 140 5.93 -15.94 -5.66
CA SER A 140 7.20 -15.32 -5.29
C SER A 140 7.51 -14.06 -6.09
N ARG A 141 7.23 -14.08 -7.41
CA ARG A 141 7.40 -12.90 -8.28
C ARG A 141 6.46 -11.78 -7.88
N TRP A 142 5.19 -12.10 -7.63
CA TRP A 142 4.17 -11.13 -7.20
C TRP A 142 4.54 -10.46 -5.87
N VAL A 143 4.95 -11.23 -4.86
CA VAL A 143 5.34 -10.70 -3.55
C VAL A 143 6.62 -9.87 -3.64
N THR A 144 7.58 -10.29 -4.45
CA THR A 144 8.78 -9.49 -4.72
C THR A 144 8.42 -8.14 -5.32
N ALA A 145 7.53 -8.13 -6.32
CA ALA A 145 7.03 -6.91 -6.94
C ALA A 145 6.26 -6.03 -5.95
N GLN A 146 5.46 -6.61 -5.07
CA GLN A 146 4.73 -5.92 -4.00
C GLN A 146 5.70 -5.24 -3.02
N TRP A 147 6.73 -5.92 -2.54
CA TRP A 147 7.74 -5.31 -1.66
C TRP A 147 8.55 -4.21 -2.36
N ARG A 148 8.88 -4.38 -3.64
CA ARG A 148 9.49 -3.30 -4.44
C ARG A 148 8.57 -2.09 -4.56
N PHE A 149 7.28 -2.33 -4.75
CA PHE A 149 6.27 -1.26 -4.77
C PHE A 149 6.19 -0.54 -3.43
N GLU A 150 6.20 -1.26 -2.31
CA GLU A 150 6.20 -0.69 -0.95
C GLU A 150 7.46 0.17 -0.71
N ALA A 151 8.64 -0.32 -1.12
CA ALA A 151 9.87 0.47 -1.06
C ALA A 151 9.77 1.76 -1.89
N ALA A 152 9.23 1.68 -3.11
CA ALA A 152 9.00 2.85 -3.97
C ALA A 152 7.97 3.81 -3.35
N ALA A 153 6.89 3.29 -2.77
CA ALA A 153 5.85 4.08 -2.11
C ALA A 153 6.41 4.83 -0.89
N VAL A 154 7.21 4.17 -0.05
CA VAL A 154 7.91 4.81 1.07
C VAL A 154 8.74 5.99 0.59
N ARG A 155 9.53 5.82 -0.48
CA ARG A 155 10.35 6.90 -1.05
C ARG A 155 9.50 8.08 -1.50
N VAL A 156 8.50 7.83 -2.34
CA VAL A 156 7.63 8.89 -2.87
C VAL A 156 6.88 9.62 -1.75
N ILE A 157 6.34 8.90 -0.77
CA ILE A 157 5.64 9.49 0.39
C ILE A 157 6.62 10.29 1.25
N GLY A 158 7.83 9.76 1.47
CA GLY A 158 8.92 10.41 2.19
C GLY A 158 9.60 11.56 1.42
N GLY A 159 9.14 11.89 0.21
CA GLY A 159 9.68 12.97 -0.62
C GLY A 159 11.04 12.67 -1.26
N GLN A 160 11.42 11.39 -1.34
CA GLN A 160 12.61 10.93 -2.04
C GLN A 160 12.23 10.38 -3.42
N PRO A 161 13.01 10.69 -4.47
CA PRO A 161 12.82 10.09 -5.79
C PRO A 161 13.16 8.60 -5.80
#